data_AF-A0AAN5I198-F1
#
_entry.id   AF-A0AAN5I198-F1
#
_cell.length_a   1.000
_cell.length_b   1.000
_cell.length_c   1.000
_cell.angle_alpha   90.00
_cell.angle_beta   90.00
_cell.angle_gamma   90.00
#
_symmetry.space_group_name_H-M   'P 1'
#
loop_
_entity.id
_entity.type
_entity.pdbx_description
1 polymer ?
#
loop_
_entity_poly.entity_id
_entity_poly.type
_entity_poly.pdbx_seq_one_letter_code
_entity_poly.pdbx_strand_id
1 'polypeptide(L)'
;MGNWQWWLRNQIRRFRESNASQRVRYFFRRHLQTPRRLALLLCSLLFIFYCLISPRNSLEQTVSQLCLEEKLRSYDEDLKNFSIARDSDSVYFAGNGYIGLGEDGLRVAAGRTLSIQTGFRPQVHLKFEGIAEIKQTILSDFIKGKLIRVQCFSVDGECVCATTTTLVHRTRKNILMEEIKLTNPTKSTIQMQMYREESSHWKSE
;
A
#
# COMPACT_ATOMS: atom_id res chain seq x y z
N MET A 1 -38.36 38.40 28.48
CA MET A 1 -37.39 37.55 29.20
C MET A 1 -38.15 36.76 30.27
N GLY A 2 -38.28 35.43 30.16
CA GLY A 2 -39.06 34.65 31.15
C GLY A 2 -39.33 33.18 30.87
N ASN A 3 -39.01 32.65 29.68
CA ASN A 3 -39.45 31.30 29.29
C ASN A 3 -38.40 30.17 29.51
N TRP A 4 -37.11 30.52 29.56
CA TRP A 4 -36.02 29.53 29.69
C TRP A 4 -35.87 28.96 31.11
N GLN A 5 -36.10 29.78 32.14
CA GLN A 5 -35.99 29.33 33.53
C GLN A 5 -37.10 28.35 33.92
N TRP A 6 -38.29 28.45 33.31
CA TRP A 6 -39.39 27.52 33.53
C TRP A 6 -39.11 26.17 32.84
N TRP A 7 -38.60 26.19 31.61
CA TRP A 7 -38.24 24.98 30.86
C TRP A 7 -37.13 24.17 31.55
N LEU A 8 -36.07 24.85 32.03
CA LEU A 8 -34.99 24.21 32.79
C LEU A 8 -35.46 23.59 34.10
N ARG A 9 -36.33 24.27 34.86
CA ARG A 9 -36.90 23.70 36.10
C ARG A 9 -37.76 22.46 35.80
N ASN A 10 -38.50 22.46 34.71
CA ASN A 10 -39.36 21.34 34.35
C ASN A 10 -38.56 20.12 33.86
N GLN A 11 -37.45 20.35 33.15
CA GLN A 11 -36.51 19.29 32.76
C GLN A 11 -35.77 18.70 33.96
N ILE A 12 -35.30 19.54 34.89
CA ILE A 12 -34.66 19.07 36.13
C ILE A 12 -35.65 18.27 36.99
N ARG A 13 -36.93 18.66 37.04
CA ARG A 13 -37.97 17.90 37.75
C ARG A 13 -38.22 16.53 37.13
N ARG A 14 -38.31 16.43 35.79
CA ARG A 14 -38.45 15.14 35.09
C ARG A 14 -37.23 14.24 35.26
N PHE A 15 -36.02 14.82 35.33
CA PHE A 15 -34.80 14.03 35.58
C PHE A 15 -34.76 13.51 37.02
N ARG A 16 -35.25 14.29 37.99
CA ARG A 16 -35.36 13.92 39.42
C ARG A 16 -36.44 12.86 39.69
N GLU A 17 -37.51 12.85 38.90
CA GLU A 17 -38.56 11.81 38.90
C GLU A 17 -38.17 10.56 38.09
N SER A 18 -37.09 10.61 37.30
CA SER A 18 -36.58 9.42 36.65
C SER A 18 -36.03 8.48 37.73
N ASN A 19 -36.68 7.33 37.90
CA ASN A 19 -36.24 6.22 38.74
C ASN A 19 -34.93 5.58 38.23
N ALA A 20 -34.02 6.33 37.61
CA ALA A 20 -32.72 5.86 37.16
C ALA A 20 -31.90 5.34 38.34
N SER A 21 -31.89 6.05 39.47
CA SER A 21 -31.19 5.62 40.67
C SER A 21 -31.78 4.33 41.27
N GLN A 22 -33.11 4.16 41.24
CA GLN A 22 -33.76 2.93 41.71
C GLN A 22 -33.57 1.77 40.73
N ARG A 23 -33.64 2.01 39.41
CA ARG A 23 -33.39 1.01 38.37
C ARG A 23 -31.94 0.53 38.37
N VAL A 24 -30.98 1.44 38.55
CA VAL A 24 -29.57 1.10 38.73
C VAL A 24 -29.40 0.26 40.00
N ARG A 25 -29.93 0.69 41.15
CA ARG A 25 -29.85 -0.11 42.39
C ARG A 25 -30.49 -1.50 42.24
N TYR A 26 -31.63 -1.61 41.55
CA TYR A 26 -32.31 -2.90 41.33
C TYR A 26 -31.53 -3.79 40.36
N PHE A 27 -30.94 -3.21 39.32
CA PHE A 27 -30.06 -3.91 38.37
C PHE A 27 -28.80 -4.42 39.08
N PHE A 28 -28.15 -3.58 39.89
CA PHE A 28 -27.01 -3.98 40.71
C PHE A 28 -27.39 -5.10 41.70
N ARG A 29 -28.52 -4.99 42.41
CA ARG A 29 -28.93 -6.00 43.40
C ARG A 29 -29.30 -7.35 42.78
N ARG A 30 -29.83 -7.36 41.55
CA ARG A 30 -30.27 -8.60 40.86
C ARG A 30 -29.16 -9.25 40.02
N HIS A 31 -28.21 -8.48 39.50
CA HIS A 31 -27.08 -9.02 38.71
C HIS A 31 -25.81 -9.32 39.52
N LEU A 32 -25.57 -8.69 40.69
CA LEU A 32 -24.36 -8.92 41.51
C LEU A 32 -24.46 -10.08 42.52
N GLN A 33 -25.59 -10.78 42.64
CA GLN A 33 -25.74 -11.84 43.67
C GLN A 33 -25.07 -13.18 43.31
N THR A 34 -24.61 -13.38 42.08
CA THR A 34 -23.93 -14.62 41.68
C THR A 34 -22.46 -14.35 41.33
N PRO A 35 -21.50 -14.95 42.04
CA PRO A 35 -20.07 -14.66 41.85
C PRO A 35 -19.60 -14.93 40.41
N ARG A 36 -20.24 -15.89 39.72
CA ARG A 36 -19.96 -16.22 38.32
C ARG A 36 -20.27 -15.07 37.34
N ARG A 37 -21.32 -14.28 37.59
CA ARG A 37 -21.71 -13.16 36.71
C ARG A 37 -20.84 -11.92 36.94
N LEU A 38 -20.41 -11.70 38.18
CA LEU A 38 -19.42 -10.68 38.54
C LEU A 38 -18.06 -10.96 37.89
N ALA A 39 -17.59 -12.21 37.94
CA ALA A 39 -16.34 -12.62 37.30
C ALA A 39 -16.38 -12.37 35.79
N LEU A 40 -17.49 -12.71 35.11
CA LEU A 40 -17.63 -12.49 33.67
C LEU A 40 -17.63 -11.00 33.30
N LEU A 41 -18.31 -10.16 34.07
CA LEU A 41 -18.29 -8.71 33.86
C LEU A 41 -16.88 -8.15 34.06
N LEU A 42 -16.17 -8.59 35.09
CA LEU A 42 -14.81 -8.14 35.37
C LEU A 42 -13.82 -8.60 34.28
N CYS A 43 -13.93 -9.84 33.79
CA CYS A 43 -13.17 -10.34 32.65
C CYS A 43 -13.49 -9.57 31.36
N SER A 44 -14.77 -9.25 31.10
CA SER A 44 -15.14 -8.43 29.92
C SER A 44 -14.58 -7.01 30.01
N LEU A 45 -14.59 -6.41 31.20
CA LEU A 45 -14.02 -5.08 31.42
C LEU A 45 -12.50 -5.11 31.25
N LEU A 46 -11.81 -6.12 31.80
CA LEU A 46 -10.38 -6.31 31.61
C LEU A 46 -10.02 -6.57 30.15
N PHE A 47 -10.82 -7.34 29.40
CA PHE A 47 -10.61 -7.57 27.98
C PHE A 47 -10.78 -6.29 27.16
N ILE A 48 -11.82 -5.49 27.44
CA ILE A 48 -12.03 -4.19 26.81
C ILE A 48 -10.87 -3.25 27.15
N PHE A 49 -10.44 -3.19 28.41
CA PHE A 49 -9.31 -2.38 28.85
C PHE A 49 -8.01 -2.83 28.18
N TYR A 50 -7.80 -4.14 28.06
CA TYR A 50 -6.67 -4.72 27.34
C TYR A 50 -6.73 -4.36 25.85
N CYS A 51 -7.88 -4.40 25.19
CA CYS A 51 -8.01 -3.98 23.80
C CYS A 51 -7.83 -2.46 23.59
N LEU A 52 -8.15 -1.63 24.59
CA LEU A 52 -7.97 -0.18 24.53
C LEU A 52 -6.54 0.25 24.88
N ILE A 53 -5.86 -0.45 25.80
CA ILE A 53 -4.49 -0.17 26.23
C ILE A 53 -3.46 -0.91 25.38
N SER A 54 -3.83 -2.05 24.80
CA SER A 54 -2.94 -2.77 23.89
C SER A 54 -2.48 -1.77 22.84
N PRO A 55 -1.17 -1.52 22.73
CA PRO A 55 -0.67 -0.59 21.76
C PRO A 55 -1.17 -1.08 20.41
N ARG A 56 -2.08 -0.31 19.80
CA ARG A 56 -2.26 -0.41 18.37
C ARG A 56 -0.87 -0.13 17.84
N ASN A 57 -0.20 -1.16 17.34
CA ASN A 57 1.03 -1.01 16.59
C ASN A 57 0.66 -0.17 15.37
N SER A 58 0.60 1.15 15.53
CA SER A 58 0.67 2.08 14.43
C SER A 58 2.04 1.83 13.85
N LEU A 59 2.09 1.08 12.75
CA LEU A 59 3.27 1.01 11.90
C LEU A 59 3.71 2.47 11.70
N GLU A 60 4.80 2.87 12.34
CA GLU A 60 5.44 4.14 12.02
C GLU A 60 5.82 4.04 10.54
N GLN A 61 5.03 4.69 9.68
CA GLN A 61 5.35 4.77 8.27
C GLN A 61 6.59 5.62 8.13
N THR A 62 7.62 5.06 7.51
CA THR A 62 8.83 5.81 7.22
C THR A 62 8.55 6.89 6.18
N VAL A 63 9.35 7.96 6.17
CA VAL A 63 9.17 9.08 5.22
C VAL A 63 9.21 8.58 3.78
N SER A 64 10.08 7.62 3.46
CA SER A 64 10.13 6.97 2.15
C SER A 64 8.82 6.25 1.77
N GLN A 65 8.09 5.69 2.75
CA GLN A 65 6.77 5.09 2.50
C GLN A 65 5.73 6.15 2.15
N LEU A 66 5.72 7.27 2.86
CA LEU A 66 4.84 8.40 2.55
C LEU A 66 5.11 8.95 1.14
N CYS A 67 6.39 9.08 0.77
CA CYS A 67 6.79 9.48 -0.58
C CYS A 67 6.25 8.53 -1.66
N LEU A 68 6.31 7.22 -1.40
CA LEU A 68 5.78 6.22 -2.31
C LEU A 68 4.26 6.35 -2.46
N GLU A 69 3.51 6.41 -1.35
CA GLU A 69 2.04 6.53 -1.41
C GLU A 69 1.59 7.83 -2.08
N GLU A 70 2.27 8.96 -1.84
CA GLU A 70 1.96 10.22 -2.53
C GLU A 70 2.19 10.09 -4.05
N LYS A 71 3.26 9.40 -4.47
CA LYS A 71 3.49 9.13 -5.89
C LYS A 71 2.39 8.23 -6.49
N LEU A 72 1.95 7.25 -5.72
CA LEU A 72 0.92 6.30 -6.13
C LEU A 72 -0.47 6.90 -6.25
N ARG A 73 -0.74 8.03 -5.60
CA ARG A 73 -2.00 8.76 -5.72
C ARG A 73 -2.39 9.10 -7.17
N SER A 74 -1.39 9.25 -8.05
CA SER A 74 -1.62 9.46 -9.49
C SER A 74 -2.23 8.25 -10.22
N TYR A 75 -2.24 7.08 -9.59
CA TYR A 75 -2.81 5.83 -10.10
C TYR A 75 -4.06 5.38 -9.33
N ASP A 76 -4.54 6.15 -8.34
CA ASP A 76 -5.64 5.74 -7.45
C ASP A 76 -6.94 5.40 -8.19
N GLU A 77 -7.29 6.19 -9.20
CA GLU A 77 -8.49 5.95 -10.00
C GLU A 77 -8.37 4.66 -10.82
N ASP A 78 -7.20 4.43 -11.40
CA ASP A 78 -6.89 3.23 -12.17
C ASP A 78 -6.90 1.97 -11.29
N LEU A 79 -6.36 2.06 -10.06
CA LEU A 79 -6.42 0.99 -9.06
C LEU A 79 -7.87 0.67 -8.67
N LYS A 80 -8.70 1.70 -8.42
CA LYS A 80 -10.12 1.53 -8.08
C LYS A 80 -10.94 0.90 -9.22
N ASN A 81 -10.56 1.20 -10.46
CA ASN A 81 -11.19 0.67 -11.66
C ASN A 81 -10.62 -0.70 -12.08
N PHE A 82 -9.66 -1.27 -11.33
CA PHE A 82 -8.97 -2.51 -11.65
C PHE A 82 -8.29 -2.50 -13.03
N SER A 83 -7.98 -1.31 -13.58
CA SER A 83 -7.19 -1.18 -14.81
C SER A 83 -5.71 -1.41 -14.55
N ILE A 84 -5.28 -1.11 -13.31
CA ILE A 84 -3.96 -1.38 -12.77
C ILE A 84 -4.10 -2.29 -11.54
N ALA A 85 -3.19 -3.26 -11.40
CA ALA A 85 -3.01 -4.00 -10.15
C ALA A 85 -1.64 -3.73 -9.52
N ARG A 86 -1.56 -3.84 -8.19
CA ARG A 86 -0.39 -3.49 -7.37
C ARG A 86 0.17 -4.71 -6.64
N ASP A 87 1.50 -4.80 -6.60
CA ASP A 87 2.28 -5.76 -5.82
C ASP A 87 1.76 -7.21 -5.94
N SER A 88 1.17 -7.79 -4.90
CA SER A 88 0.67 -9.18 -4.91
C SER A 88 -0.44 -9.43 -5.93
N ASP A 89 -1.20 -8.40 -6.28
CA ASP A 89 -2.27 -8.49 -7.27
C ASP A 89 -1.73 -8.22 -8.69
N SER A 90 -0.50 -7.72 -8.79
CA SER A 90 0.17 -7.43 -10.06
C SER A 90 0.70 -8.70 -10.71
N VAL A 91 0.74 -8.69 -12.05
CA VAL A 91 1.37 -9.75 -12.83
C VAL A 91 2.62 -9.16 -13.46
N TYR A 92 3.80 -9.68 -13.08
CA TYR A 92 5.09 -9.26 -13.61
C TYR A 92 5.30 -9.82 -15.02
N PHE A 93 4.52 -9.33 -15.98
CA PHE A 93 4.60 -9.76 -17.36
C PHE A 93 4.20 -8.63 -18.32
N ALA A 94 5.00 -8.43 -19.37
CA ALA A 94 4.65 -7.58 -20.51
C ALA A 94 4.92 -8.34 -21.81
N GLY A 95 4.00 -8.29 -22.77
CA GLY A 95 4.15 -9.02 -24.02
C GLY A 95 3.19 -8.61 -25.13
N ASN A 96 3.52 -9.01 -26.36
CA ASN A 96 2.70 -8.78 -27.55
C ASN A 96 2.39 -10.07 -28.35
N GLY A 97 2.63 -11.24 -27.75
CA GLY A 97 2.48 -12.55 -28.39
C GLY A 97 3.65 -12.99 -29.28
N TYR A 98 4.57 -12.08 -29.64
CA TYR A 98 5.83 -12.42 -30.29
C TYR A 98 7.01 -12.36 -29.31
N ILE A 99 7.04 -11.33 -28.46
CA ILE A 99 7.97 -11.18 -27.35
C ILE A 99 7.15 -11.15 -26.05
N GLY A 100 7.68 -11.80 -25.02
CA GLY A 100 7.20 -11.72 -23.65
C GLY A 100 8.37 -11.46 -22.71
N LEU A 101 8.15 -10.65 -21.69
CA LEU A 101 9.12 -10.34 -20.67
C LEU A 101 8.48 -10.61 -19.32
N GLY A 102 9.05 -11.56 -18.58
CA GLY A 102 8.66 -11.91 -17.21
C GLY A 102 9.82 -11.75 -16.23
N GLU A 103 9.64 -12.26 -15.01
CA GLU A 103 10.69 -12.26 -13.97
C GLU A 103 11.91 -13.11 -14.38
N ASP A 104 11.65 -14.15 -15.16
CA ASP A 104 12.63 -15.09 -15.70
C ASP A 104 13.37 -14.57 -16.95
N GLY A 105 13.02 -13.37 -17.41
CA GLY A 105 13.67 -12.68 -18.53
C GLY A 105 12.87 -12.69 -19.82
N LEU A 106 13.56 -12.44 -20.93
CA LEU A 106 12.95 -12.29 -22.25
C LEU A 106 12.68 -13.66 -22.88
N ARG A 107 11.46 -13.84 -23.37
CA ARG A 107 10.98 -14.99 -24.13
C ARG A 107 10.52 -14.54 -25.51
N VAL A 108 10.80 -15.35 -26.53
CA VAL A 108 10.41 -15.08 -27.92
C VAL A 108 9.59 -16.25 -28.44
N ALA A 109 8.52 -15.95 -29.15
CA ALA A 109 7.68 -16.96 -29.79
C ALA A 109 8.47 -17.68 -30.90
N ALA A 110 8.52 -19.01 -30.83
CA ALA A 110 9.11 -19.85 -31.86
C ALA A 110 8.02 -20.70 -32.51
N GLY A 111 7.70 -20.36 -33.77
CA GLY A 111 6.75 -21.11 -34.57
C GLY A 111 5.34 -21.16 -33.97
N ARG A 112 4.75 -22.36 -33.91
CA ARG A 112 3.30 -22.55 -33.69
C ARG A 112 2.86 -22.60 -32.23
N THR A 113 3.72 -22.96 -31.27
CA THR A 113 3.27 -23.22 -29.88
C THR A 113 4.33 -23.11 -28.77
N LEU A 114 5.63 -22.94 -29.07
CA LEU A 114 6.67 -22.91 -28.03
C LEU A 114 7.30 -21.51 -27.93
N SER A 115 7.38 -20.95 -26.72
CA SER A 115 8.21 -19.78 -26.45
C SER A 115 9.60 -20.24 -26.02
N ILE A 116 10.63 -19.65 -26.60
CA ILE A 116 12.02 -19.90 -26.24
C ILE A 116 12.44 -18.84 -25.23
N GLN A 117 12.94 -19.27 -24.08
CA GLN A 117 13.60 -18.37 -23.14
C GLN A 117 14.98 -18.03 -23.71
N THR A 118 15.22 -16.74 -23.94
CA THR A 118 16.47 -16.27 -24.56
C THR A 118 17.64 -16.23 -23.58
N GLY A 119 17.35 -16.27 -22.28
CA GLY A 119 18.31 -15.97 -21.23
C GLY A 119 18.62 -14.48 -21.09
N PHE A 120 18.21 -13.62 -22.04
CA PHE A 120 18.45 -12.18 -21.96
C PHE A 120 17.53 -11.52 -20.93
N ARG A 121 18.10 -10.67 -20.07
CA ARG A 121 17.39 -9.87 -19.07
C ARG A 121 17.50 -8.38 -19.40
N PRO A 122 16.60 -7.85 -20.24
CA PRO A 122 16.72 -6.48 -20.75
C PRO A 122 16.45 -5.40 -19.70
N GLN A 123 15.77 -5.77 -18.60
CA GLN A 123 15.29 -4.85 -17.57
C GLN A 123 16.45 -4.11 -16.90
N VAL A 124 16.31 -2.79 -16.80
CA VAL A 124 17.30 -1.93 -16.17
C VAL A 124 16.93 -1.76 -14.70
N HIS A 125 17.88 -2.10 -13.84
CA HIS A 125 17.79 -1.93 -12.40
C HIS A 125 18.46 -0.63 -12.00
N LEU A 126 17.85 0.07 -11.05
CA LEU A 126 18.36 1.32 -10.48
C LEU A 126 18.90 1.05 -9.09
N LYS A 127 20.11 1.54 -8.83
CA LYS A 127 20.73 1.54 -7.51
C LYS A 127 21.14 2.96 -7.15
N PHE A 128 20.70 3.44 -5.99
CA PHE A 128 21.03 4.77 -5.49
C PHE A 128 22.15 4.65 -4.46
N GLU A 129 23.23 5.42 -4.64
CA GLU A 129 24.37 5.39 -3.72
C GLU A 129 24.07 6.15 -2.43
N GLY A 130 24.50 5.60 -1.29
CA GLY A 130 24.32 6.25 0.02
C GLY A 130 22.89 6.25 0.56
N ILE A 131 21.93 5.61 -0.13
CA ILE A 131 20.54 5.52 0.30
C ILE A 131 20.26 4.17 0.95
N ALA A 132 19.93 4.19 2.25
CA ALA A 132 19.67 2.96 3.02
C ALA A 132 18.23 2.47 2.89
N GLU A 133 17.24 3.38 2.81
CA GLU A 133 15.82 3.00 2.82
C GLU A 133 15.09 3.44 1.54
N ILE A 134 14.98 2.51 0.60
CA ILE A 134 14.18 2.65 -0.63
C ILE A 134 12.89 1.85 -0.46
N LYS A 135 11.75 2.49 -0.69
CA LYS A 135 10.45 1.81 -0.82
C LYS A 135 10.13 1.65 -2.30
N GLN A 136 9.61 0.49 -2.65
CA GLN A 136 9.25 0.19 -4.03
C GLN A 136 7.92 -0.54 -4.12
N THR A 137 7.30 -0.44 -5.29
CA THR A 137 6.08 -1.15 -5.64
C THR A 137 6.08 -1.44 -7.13
N ILE A 138 5.34 -2.47 -7.52
CA ILE A 138 5.16 -2.87 -8.90
C ILE A 138 3.68 -2.71 -9.24
N LEU A 139 3.43 -2.10 -10.40
CA LEU A 139 2.09 -1.90 -10.95
C LEU A 139 2.02 -2.55 -12.33
N SER A 140 0.95 -3.29 -12.59
CA SER A 140 0.65 -3.87 -13.91
C SER A 140 -0.56 -3.16 -14.50
N ASP A 141 -0.35 -2.36 -15.55
CA ASP A 141 -1.42 -1.70 -16.31
C ASP A 141 -1.89 -2.64 -17.42
N PHE A 142 -3.04 -3.29 -17.19
CA PHE A 142 -3.59 -4.27 -18.11
C PHE A 142 -4.15 -3.64 -19.39
N ILE A 143 -4.67 -2.41 -19.28
CA ILE A 143 -5.28 -1.70 -20.41
C ILE A 143 -4.20 -1.29 -21.42
N LYS A 144 -3.11 -0.69 -20.93
CA LYS A 144 -1.99 -0.23 -21.76
C LYS A 144 -0.94 -1.32 -21.99
N GLY A 145 -0.98 -2.42 -21.23
CA GLY A 145 -0.01 -3.52 -21.32
C GLY A 145 1.38 -3.09 -20.87
N LYS A 146 1.45 -2.32 -19.78
CA LYS A 146 2.70 -1.77 -19.23
C LYS A 146 2.98 -2.38 -17.87
N LEU A 147 4.25 -2.63 -17.61
CA LEU A 147 4.76 -2.96 -16.28
C LEU A 147 5.46 -1.71 -15.74
N ILE A 148 5.05 -1.23 -14.57
CA ILE A 148 5.55 0.01 -13.99
C ILE A 148 6.17 -0.34 -12.63
N ARG A 149 7.41 0.05 -12.42
CA ARG A 149 8.09 -0.05 -11.12
C ARG A 149 8.30 1.37 -10.59
N VAL A 150 7.82 1.64 -9.39
CA VAL A 150 8.04 2.91 -8.71
C VAL A 150 8.95 2.66 -7.52
N GLN A 151 10.04 3.42 -7.44
CA GLN A 151 11.00 3.38 -6.34
C GLN A 151 11.13 4.79 -5.77
N CYS A 152 10.90 4.95 -4.47
CA CYS A 152 10.96 6.24 -3.80
C CYS A 152 11.80 6.15 -2.52
N PHE A 153 12.49 7.24 -2.21
CA PHE A 153 13.26 7.42 -0.98
C PHE A 153 13.25 8.90 -0.58
N SER A 154 13.64 9.18 0.65
CA SER A 154 13.77 10.56 1.14
C SER A 154 15.22 10.99 1.25
N VAL A 155 15.50 12.21 0.79
CA VAL A 155 16.78 12.91 0.97
C VAL A 155 16.45 14.28 1.52
N ASP A 156 17.08 14.67 2.63
CA ASP A 156 16.87 15.97 3.29
C ASP A 156 15.40 16.30 3.60
N GLY A 157 14.58 15.27 3.85
CA GLY A 157 13.14 15.41 4.12
C GLY A 157 12.26 15.61 2.88
N GLU A 158 12.85 15.61 1.68
CA GLU A 158 12.13 15.69 0.41
C GLU A 158 12.07 14.34 -0.29
N CYS A 159 11.07 14.16 -1.17
CA CYS A 159 10.81 12.89 -1.84
C CYS A 159 11.48 12.81 -3.21
N VAL A 160 12.32 11.79 -3.39
CA VAL A 160 12.93 11.46 -4.67
C VAL A 160 12.32 10.15 -5.15
N CYS A 161 11.85 10.14 -6.40
CA CYS A 161 11.22 8.97 -6.97
C CYS A 161 11.73 8.70 -8.38
N ALA A 162 11.96 7.42 -8.68
CA ALA A 162 12.17 6.90 -10.01
C ALA A 162 10.99 6.02 -10.43
N THR A 163 10.56 6.18 -11.67
CA THR A 163 9.52 5.35 -12.29
C THR A 163 10.10 4.70 -13.53
N THR A 164 10.17 3.37 -13.52
CA THR A 164 10.59 2.57 -14.67
C THR A 164 9.35 1.96 -15.31
N THR A 165 9.07 2.31 -16.56
CA THR A 165 7.94 1.78 -17.32
C THR A 165 8.46 0.88 -18.43
N THR A 166 8.10 -0.39 -18.38
CA THR A 166 8.42 -1.39 -19.40
C THR A 166 7.20 -1.65 -20.27
N LEU A 167 7.38 -1.61 -21.58
CA LEU A 167 6.34 -1.80 -22.59
C LEU A 167 6.87 -2.67 -23.72
N VAL A 168 6.13 -3.73 -24.07
CA VAL A 168 6.32 -4.43 -25.34
C VAL A 168 5.35 -3.87 -26.37
N HIS A 169 5.87 -3.39 -27.49
CA HIS A 169 5.06 -2.69 -28.48
C HIS A 169 4.05 -3.64 -29.15
N ARG A 170 2.76 -3.31 -29.11
CA ARG A 170 1.68 -4.19 -29.61
C ARG A 170 1.73 -4.43 -31.14
N THR A 171 1.97 -3.38 -31.94
CA THR A 171 1.99 -3.50 -33.41
C THR A 171 3.38 -3.81 -33.99
N ARG A 172 4.46 -3.29 -33.37
CA ARG A 172 5.84 -3.54 -33.80
C ARG A 172 6.43 -4.71 -33.01
N LYS A 173 6.32 -5.91 -33.58
CA LYS A 173 6.61 -7.19 -32.91
C LYS A 173 7.96 -7.26 -32.20
N ASN A 174 8.99 -6.61 -32.74
CA ASN A 174 10.38 -6.71 -32.28
C ASN A 174 10.81 -5.58 -31.33
N ILE A 175 9.88 -4.78 -30.82
CA ILE A 175 10.20 -3.62 -29.98
C ILE A 175 9.78 -3.86 -28.54
N LEU A 176 10.80 -3.90 -27.67
CA LEU A 176 10.69 -3.71 -26.23
C LEU A 176 11.22 -2.31 -25.92
N MET A 177 10.51 -1.58 -25.08
CA MET A 177 10.89 -0.24 -24.63
C MET A 177 10.85 -0.18 -23.11
N GLU A 178 11.84 0.48 -22.54
CA GLU A 178 11.91 0.80 -21.13
C GLU A 178 12.16 2.29 -20.98
N GLU A 179 11.30 2.97 -20.23
CA GLU A 179 11.37 4.40 -19.94
C GLU A 179 11.67 4.58 -18.45
N ILE A 180 12.75 5.28 -18.12
CA ILE A 180 13.12 5.61 -16.75
C ILE A 180 12.93 7.11 -16.54
N LYS A 181 12.05 7.47 -15.61
CA LYS A 181 11.79 8.85 -15.22
C LYS A 181 12.19 9.07 -13.77
N LEU A 182 13.24 9.85 -13.54
CA LEU A 182 13.67 10.29 -12.22
C LEU A 182 13.12 11.68 -11.91
N THR A 183 12.66 11.90 -10.68
CA THR A 183 12.25 13.22 -10.18
C THR A 183 13.01 13.48 -8.89
N ASN A 184 13.95 14.43 -8.94
CA ASN A 184 14.72 14.90 -7.79
C ASN A 184 14.35 16.38 -7.54
N PRO A 185 13.46 16.68 -6.58
CA PRO A 185 13.15 18.06 -6.20
C PRO A 185 14.21 18.69 -5.28
N THR A 186 15.14 17.88 -4.75
CA THR A 186 16.08 18.30 -3.73
C THR A 186 17.18 19.18 -4.28
N LYS A 187 17.84 19.91 -3.37
CA LYS A 187 19.08 20.66 -3.67
C LYS A 187 20.32 19.76 -3.73
N SER A 188 20.17 18.50 -3.32
CA SER A 188 21.25 17.54 -3.18
C SER A 188 21.47 16.77 -4.47
N THR A 189 22.75 16.48 -4.77
CA THR A 189 23.11 15.64 -5.91
C THR A 189 22.93 14.18 -5.53
N ILE A 190 22.27 13.42 -6.39
CA ILE A 190 21.99 12.00 -6.18
C ILE A 190 22.73 11.21 -7.24
N GLN A 191 23.54 10.24 -6.80
CA GLN A 191 24.21 9.32 -7.70
C GLN A 191 23.36 8.06 -7.88
N MET A 192 23.04 7.75 -9.14
CA MET A 192 22.24 6.62 -9.53
C MET A 192 23.03 5.77 -10.52
N GLN A 193 23.21 4.50 -10.19
CA GLN A 193 23.77 3.50 -11.08
C GLN A 193 22.63 2.76 -11.79
N MET A 194 22.74 2.66 -13.11
CA MET A 194 21.86 1.85 -13.95
C MET A 194 22.63 0.62 -14.38
N TYR A 195 22.08 -0.56 -14.12
CA TYR A 195 22.70 -1.83 -14.51
C TYR A 195 21.65 -2.81 -15.00
N ARG A 196 22.08 -3.83 -15.72
CA ARG A 196 21.24 -4.97 -16.11
C ARG A 196 21.74 -6.20 -15.39
N GLU A 197 20.84 -7.11 -15.05
CA GLU A 197 21.28 -8.42 -14.56
C GLU A 197 22.02 -9.15 -15.66
N GLU A 198 23.24 -9.60 -15.34
CA GLU A 198 23.98 -10.50 -16.21
C GLU A 198 23.23 -11.82 -16.31
N SER A 199 23.25 -12.39 -17.51
CA SER A 199 22.75 -13.74 -17.73
C SER A 199 23.94 -14.68 -17.72
N SER A 200 23.87 -15.74 -16.91
CA SER A 200 24.85 -16.82 -16.95
C SER A 200 24.96 -17.46 -18.35
N HIS A 201 23.93 -17.31 -19.18
CA HIS A 201 23.86 -17.85 -20.54
C HIS A 201 24.37 -16.87 -21.61
N TRP A 202 24.56 -15.58 -21.28
CA TRP A 202 25.17 -14.58 -22.16
C TRP A 202 26.41 -14.02 -21.48
N LYS A 203 27.58 -14.57 -21.83
CA LYS A 203 28.85 -13.89 -21.56
C LYS A 203 29.03 -12.83 -22.64
N SER A 204 29.16 -11.57 -22.24
CA SER A 204 29.69 -10.53 -23.13
C SER A 204 31.14 -10.86 -23.40
N GLU A 205 31.47 -11.18 -24.66
CA GLU A 205 32.85 -11.14 -25.14
C GLU A 205 33.39 -9.71 -25.15
#